data_AF-A0A2U9SJI8-F1
#
_entry.id   AF-A0A2U9SJI8-F1
#
_cell.length_a   1.000
_cell.length_b   1.000
_cell.length_c   1.000
_cell.angle_alpha   90.00
_cell.angle_beta   90.00
_cell.angle_gamma   90.00
#
_symmetry.space_group_name_H-M   'P 1'
#
loop_
_entity.id
_entity.type
_entity.pdbx_description
1 polymer ?
#
loop_
_entity_poly.entity_id
_entity_poly.type
_entity_poly.pdbx_seq_one_letter_code
_entity_poly.pdbx_strand_id
1 'polypeptide(L)'
;MIQSAEEFIALRDSRIKDEYDRAATDEASVSVWRDVIVRFPDYRKWVAHNKTVPVEILAELCQFEAEVRRFVAVKRKLSRELFELLAKDPDPVVRQGIASNKKAPISIISGLMQDEDESVSSVARYNFENR
;
A
#
# COMPACT_ATOMS: atom_id res chain seq x y z
N MET A 1 -1.60 -7.77 -18.95
CA MET A 1 -1.54 -6.29 -18.86
C MET A 1 -2.96 -5.76 -18.99
N ILE A 2 -3.37 -4.94 -18.03
CA ILE A 2 -4.70 -4.33 -17.95
C ILE A 2 -4.72 -3.06 -18.81
N GLN A 3 -5.72 -2.93 -19.67
CA GLN A 3 -5.80 -1.92 -20.72
C GLN A 3 -6.67 -0.72 -20.36
N SER A 4 -7.61 -0.85 -19.41
CA SER A 4 -8.47 0.25 -18.98
C SER A 4 -8.88 0.14 -17.51
N ALA A 5 -9.44 1.23 -16.98
CA ALA A 5 -10.00 1.21 -15.63
C ALA A 5 -11.17 0.22 -15.54
N GLU A 6 -12.06 0.19 -16.52
CA GLU A 6 -13.20 -0.74 -16.58
C GLU A 6 -12.76 -2.19 -16.62
N GLU A 7 -11.67 -2.53 -17.34
CA GLU A 7 -11.11 -3.89 -17.30
C GLU A 7 -10.64 -4.22 -15.88
N PHE A 8 -9.95 -3.31 -15.19
CA PHE A 8 -9.53 -3.54 -13.80
C PHE A 8 -10.73 -3.83 -12.88
N ILE A 9 -11.82 -3.05 -13.01
CA ILE A 9 -13.06 -3.26 -12.24
C ILE A 9 -13.65 -4.63 -12.56
N ALA A 10 -13.80 -4.96 -13.84
CA ALA A 10 -14.37 -6.22 -14.29
C ALA A 10 -13.56 -7.43 -13.80
N LEU A 11 -12.22 -7.36 -13.86
CA LEU A 11 -11.35 -8.39 -13.30
C LEU A 11 -11.57 -8.52 -11.79
N ARG A 12 -11.63 -7.40 -11.07
CA ARG A 12 -11.77 -7.41 -9.61
C ARG A 12 -13.11 -7.96 -9.12
N ASP A 13 -14.16 -7.79 -9.90
CA ASP A 13 -15.50 -8.28 -9.58
C ASP A 13 -15.80 -9.66 -10.19
N SER A 14 -14.86 -10.22 -10.95
CA SER A 14 -15.04 -11.50 -11.59
C SER A 14 -15.20 -12.63 -10.57
N ARG A 15 -16.16 -13.52 -10.85
CA ARG A 15 -16.32 -14.78 -10.11
C ARG A 15 -15.36 -15.87 -10.61
N ILE A 16 -14.67 -15.63 -11.72
CA ILE A 16 -13.67 -16.52 -12.28
C ILE A 16 -12.35 -16.21 -11.56
N LYS A 17 -11.84 -17.18 -10.81
CA LYS A 17 -10.65 -17.01 -9.97
C LYS A 17 -9.44 -16.49 -10.75
N ASP A 18 -9.20 -17.01 -11.95
CA ASP A 18 -8.05 -16.62 -12.76
C ASP A 18 -8.14 -15.15 -13.22
N GLU A 19 -9.35 -14.66 -13.54
CA GLU A 19 -9.58 -13.24 -13.86
C GLU A 19 -9.40 -12.36 -12.63
N TYR A 20 -9.95 -12.77 -11.49
CA TYR A 20 -9.79 -12.07 -10.22
C TYR A 20 -8.32 -11.95 -9.79
N ASP A 21 -7.56 -13.03 -9.97
CA ASP A 21 -6.14 -13.07 -9.63
C ASP A 21 -5.31 -12.15 -10.53
N ARG A 22 -5.68 -12.01 -11.81
CA ARG A 22 -5.05 -11.06 -12.74
C ARG A 22 -5.10 -9.63 -12.22
N ALA A 23 -6.19 -9.19 -11.57
CA ALA A 23 -6.27 -7.84 -11.00
C ALA A 23 -5.14 -7.55 -9.98
N ALA A 24 -4.63 -8.58 -9.30
CA ALA A 24 -3.57 -8.43 -8.31
C ALA A 24 -2.15 -8.49 -8.91
N THR A 25 -1.98 -9.05 -10.11
CA THR A 25 -0.65 -9.36 -10.67
C THR A 25 -0.35 -8.71 -12.02
N ASP A 26 -1.36 -8.43 -12.83
CA ASP A 26 -1.15 -7.80 -14.13
C ASP A 26 -0.72 -6.35 -13.94
N GLU A 27 0.21 -5.92 -14.78
CA GLU A 27 0.60 -4.51 -14.92
C GLU A 27 -0.43 -3.71 -15.73
N ALA A 28 -0.46 -2.41 -15.48
CA ALA A 28 -1.20 -1.42 -16.26
C ALA A 28 -0.34 -0.16 -16.39
N SER A 29 -0.62 0.67 -17.38
CA SER A 29 0.03 1.97 -17.49
C SER A 29 -0.36 2.89 -16.33
N VAL A 30 0.47 3.90 -16.08
CA VAL A 30 0.21 4.93 -15.07
C VAL A 30 -1.11 5.65 -15.34
N SER A 31 -1.44 5.91 -16.61
CA SER A 31 -2.71 6.55 -16.98
C SER A 31 -3.91 5.68 -16.63
N VAL A 32 -3.83 4.36 -16.82
CA VAL A 32 -4.91 3.43 -16.42
C VAL A 32 -5.06 3.43 -14.90
N TRP A 33 -3.97 3.36 -14.15
CA TRP A 33 -4.05 3.42 -12.69
C TRP A 33 -4.63 4.74 -12.17
N ARG A 34 -4.21 5.88 -12.75
CA ARG A 34 -4.78 7.19 -12.42
C ARG A 34 -6.28 7.24 -12.72
N ASP A 35 -6.70 6.67 -13.84
CA ASP A 35 -8.10 6.63 -14.22
C ASP A 35 -8.94 5.82 -13.20
N VAL A 36 -8.41 4.67 -12.73
CA VAL A 36 -9.06 3.89 -11.67
C VAL A 36 -9.22 4.71 -10.38
N ILE A 37 -8.15 5.32 -9.87
CA ILE A 37 -8.18 5.99 -8.54
C ILE A 37 -9.06 7.25 -8.54
N VAL A 38 -9.23 7.89 -9.70
CA VAL A 38 -10.08 9.07 -9.89
C VAL A 38 -11.55 8.68 -10.06
N ARG A 39 -11.85 7.73 -10.96
CA ARG A 39 -13.23 7.40 -11.35
C ARG A 39 -13.89 6.35 -10.45
N PHE A 40 -13.10 5.50 -9.80
CA PHE A 40 -13.59 4.35 -9.03
C PHE A 40 -13.00 4.35 -7.61
N PRO A 41 -13.44 5.28 -6.73
CA PRO A 41 -12.87 5.46 -5.39
C PRO A 41 -12.86 4.18 -4.54
N ASP A 42 -13.91 3.36 -4.63
CA ASP A 42 -14.05 2.10 -3.88
C ASP A 42 -12.97 1.06 -4.25
N TYR A 43 -12.28 1.24 -5.39
CA TYR A 43 -11.26 0.33 -5.90
C TYR A 43 -9.83 0.80 -5.63
N ARG A 44 -9.62 1.98 -5.03
CA ARG A 44 -8.28 2.50 -4.69
C ARG A 44 -7.46 1.51 -3.85
N LYS A 45 -8.09 0.85 -2.88
CA LYS A 45 -7.44 -0.18 -2.06
C LYS A 45 -6.99 -1.38 -2.88
N TRP A 46 -7.69 -1.71 -3.96
CA TRP A 46 -7.32 -2.80 -4.86
C TRP A 46 -6.19 -2.39 -5.80
N VAL A 47 -6.13 -1.13 -6.23
CA VAL A 47 -4.96 -0.58 -6.92
C VAL A 47 -3.74 -0.65 -6.00
N ALA A 48 -3.90 -0.25 -4.73
CA ALA A 48 -2.87 -0.44 -3.72
C ALA A 48 -2.55 -1.92 -3.50
N HIS A 49 -3.49 -2.85 -3.62
CA HIS A 49 -3.23 -4.29 -3.45
C HIS A 49 -2.36 -4.87 -4.57
N ASN A 50 -2.53 -4.40 -5.81
CA ASN A 50 -1.81 -4.89 -6.98
C ASN A 50 -0.27 -4.88 -6.78
N LYS A 51 0.42 -5.93 -7.23
CA LYS A 51 1.87 -6.13 -7.01
C LYS A 51 2.74 -5.29 -7.94
N THR A 52 2.24 -4.95 -9.12
CA THR A 52 2.98 -4.24 -10.18
C THR A 52 2.77 -2.72 -10.13
N VAL A 53 1.75 -2.22 -9.42
CA VAL A 53 1.42 -0.78 -9.28
C VAL A 53 2.65 0.14 -9.12
N PRO A 54 2.89 1.12 -10.00
CA PRO A 54 4.07 1.99 -9.92
C PRO A 54 4.18 2.78 -8.61
N VAL A 55 5.40 3.13 -8.19
CA VAL A 55 5.62 3.88 -6.94
C VAL A 55 5.00 5.28 -6.97
N GLU A 56 4.90 5.91 -8.14
CA GLU A 56 4.22 7.20 -8.28
C GLU A 56 2.71 7.11 -7.98
N ILE A 57 2.07 6.00 -8.37
CA ILE A 57 0.66 5.75 -8.03
C ILE A 57 0.52 5.47 -6.54
N LEU A 58 1.46 4.74 -5.93
CA LEU A 58 1.48 4.55 -4.48
C LEU A 58 1.59 5.89 -3.73
N ALA A 59 2.36 6.85 -4.25
CA ALA A 59 2.47 8.18 -3.67
C ALA A 59 1.15 8.98 -3.76
N GLU A 60 0.46 8.92 -4.90
CA GLU A 60 -0.88 9.52 -5.05
C GLU A 60 -1.89 8.87 -4.11
N LEU A 61 -1.81 7.55 -3.92
CA LEU A 61 -2.71 6.81 -3.04
C LEU A 61 -2.57 7.19 -1.55
N CYS A 62 -1.44 7.78 -1.14
CA CYS A 62 -1.23 8.30 0.21
C CYS A 62 -2.11 9.52 0.56
N GLN A 63 -2.84 10.09 -0.40
CA GLN A 63 -3.74 11.23 -0.16
C GLN A 63 -5.17 10.82 0.20
N PHE A 64 -5.51 9.54 0.06
CA PHE A 64 -6.87 9.03 0.28
C PHE A 64 -7.05 8.44 1.69
N GLU A 65 -8.14 7.72 1.91
CA GLU A 65 -8.58 7.20 3.21
C GLU A 65 -7.54 6.25 3.83
N ALA A 66 -7.52 6.15 5.17
CA ALA A 66 -6.56 5.30 5.88
C ALA A 66 -6.62 3.82 5.44
N GLU A 67 -7.80 3.33 5.03
CA GLU A 67 -7.94 1.98 4.47
C GLU A 67 -7.07 1.78 3.21
N VAL A 68 -6.91 2.81 2.37
CA VAL A 68 -6.04 2.75 1.19
C VAL A 68 -4.58 2.81 1.63
N ARG A 69 -4.23 3.77 2.50
CA ARG A 69 -2.85 3.99 2.96
C ARG A 69 -2.26 2.78 3.68
N ARG A 70 -3.07 2.00 4.39
CA ARG A 70 -2.61 0.74 5.03
C ARG A 70 -2.07 -0.27 4.02
N PHE A 71 -2.69 -0.38 2.83
CA PHE A 71 -2.22 -1.27 1.78
C PHE A 71 -0.94 -0.75 1.11
N VAL A 72 -0.77 0.57 1.07
CA VAL A 72 0.48 1.19 0.62
C VAL A 72 1.61 0.91 1.61
N ALA A 73 1.37 1.07 2.91
CA ALA A 73 2.39 0.93 3.97
C ALA A 73 3.11 -0.43 3.98
N VAL A 74 2.42 -1.50 3.58
CA VAL A 74 3.02 -2.86 3.52
C VAL A 74 3.78 -3.15 2.23
N LYS A 75 3.88 -2.18 1.30
CA LYS A 75 4.62 -2.37 0.04
C LYS A 75 6.12 -2.41 0.27
N ARG A 76 6.75 -3.39 -0.38
CA ARG A 76 8.21 -3.60 -0.31
C ARG A 76 9.02 -2.63 -1.15
N LYS A 77 8.36 -1.86 -2.03
CA LYS A 77 8.97 -0.98 -3.04
C LYS A 77 8.72 0.51 -2.78
N LEU A 78 8.34 0.87 -1.55
CA LEU A 78 8.17 2.28 -1.19
C LEU A 78 9.52 3.01 -1.30
N SER A 79 9.45 4.28 -1.70
CA SER A 79 10.59 5.18 -1.60
C SER A 79 10.85 5.54 -0.14
N ARG A 80 12.02 6.12 0.14
CA ARG A 80 12.35 6.58 1.49
C ARG A 80 11.35 7.63 1.99
N GLU A 81 10.97 8.56 1.12
CA GLU A 81 10.03 9.64 1.41
C GLU A 81 8.65 9.07 1.77
N LEU A 82 8.20 8.02 1.08
CA LEU A 82 6.93 7.35 1.41
C LEU A 82 7.01 6.59 2.74
N PHE A 83 8.14 5.96 3.06
CA PHE A 83 8.33 5.37 4.38
C PHE A 83 8.28 6.43 5.49
N GLU A 84 8.95 7.57 5.30
CA GLU A 84 8.98 8.67 6.28
C GLU A 84 7.60 9.31 6.45
N LEU A 85 6.85 9.46 5.35
CA LEU A 85 5.47 9.97 5.36
C LEU A 85 4.56 9.04 6.15
N LEU A 86 4.50 7.76 5.79
CA LEU A 86 3.56 6.80 6.37
C LEU A 86 3.93 6.38 7.81
N ALA A 87 5.21 6.51 8.21
CA ALA A 87 5.61 6.31 9.60
C ALA A 87 5.09 7.41 10.53
N LYS A 88 4.64 8.54 9.99
CA LYS A 88 4.04 9.65 10.73
C LYS A 88 2.53 9.78 10.46
N ASP A 89 1.93 8.75 9.85
CA ASP A 89 0.50 8.76 9.55
C ASP A 89 -0.32 8.93 10.84
N PRO A 90 -1.38 9.75 10.84
CA PRO A 90 -2.23 9.88 12.02
C PRO A 90 -2.92 8.56 12.40
N ASP A 91 -3.13 7.64 11.46
CA ASP A 91 -3.73 6.34 11.73
C ASP A 91 -2.67 5.32 12.21
N PRO A 92 -2.80 4.77 13.45
CA PRO A 92 -1.84 3.81 13.99
C PRO A 92 -1.77 2.51 13.20
N VAL A 93 -2.84 2.09 12.50
CA VAL A 93 -2.81 0.87 11.66
C VAL A 93 -1.92 1.09 10.44
N VAL A 94 -1.89 2.30 9.89
CA VAL A 94 -0.95 2.65 8.81
C VAL A 94 0.49 2.62 9.31
N ARG A 95 0.75 3.24 10.48
CA ARG A 95 2.08 3.20 11.11
C ARG A 95 2.52 1.77 11.45
N GLN A 96 1.61 0.93 11.94
CA GLN A 96 1.86 -0.50 12.18
C GLN A 96 2.23 -1.23 10.88
N GLY A 97 1.60 -0.88 9.75
CA GLY A 97 1.97 -1.36 8.42
C GLY A 97 3.44 -1.08 8.11
N ILE A 98 3.94 0.12 8.38
CA ILE A 98 5.36 0.47 8.25
C ILE A 98 6.22 -0.28 9.28
N ALA A 99 5.78 -0.35 10.54
CA ALA A 99 6.47 -1.06 11.61
C ALA A 99 6.68 -2.53 11.28
N SER A 100 5.74 -3.18 10.57
CA SER A 100 5.82 -4.58 10.14
C SER A 100 6.61 -4.79 8.84
N ASN A 101 6.86 -3.73 8.08
CA ASN A 101 7.42 -3.82 6.74
C ASN A 101 8.93 -4.07 6.77
N LYS A 102 9.38 -5.29 6.45
CA LYS A 102 10.81 -5.69 6.40
C LYS A 102 11.72 -4.86 5.49
N LYS A 103 11.15 -4.01 4.61
CA LYS A 103 11.91 -3.10 3.75
C LYS A 103 11.99 -1.67 4.27
N ALA A 104 11.23 -1.33 5.32
CA ALA A 104 11.36 -0.02 5.97
C ALA A 104 12.80 0.17 6.49
N PRO A 105 13.41 1.36 6.30
CA PRO A 105 14.71 1.69 6.87
C PRO A 105 14.78 1.46 8.38
N ILE A 106 15.92 0.97 8.87
CA ILE A 106 16.14 0.71 10.31
C ILE A 106 15.90 1.97 11.14
N SER A 107 16.35 3.14 10.68
CA SER A 107 16.13 4.41 11.38
C SER A 107 14.66 4.75 11.59
N ILE A 108 13.79 4.38 10.64
CA ILE A 108 12.34 4.60 10.74
C ILE A 108 11.73 3.61 11.74
N ILE A 109 12.13 2.34 11.69
CA ILE A 109 11.69 1.33 12.66
C ILE A 109 12.11 1.69 14.09
N SER A 110 13.35 2.14 14.28
CA SER A 110 13.84 2.59 15.59
C SER A 110 13.01 3.75 16.15
N GLY A 111 12.55 4.67 15.29
CA GLY A 111 11.60 5.70 15.70
C GLY A 111 10.26 5.12 16.14
N LEU A 112 9.70 4.19 15.36
CA LEU A 112 8.42 3.54 15.66
C LEU A 112 8.45 2.66 16.92
N MET A 113 9.62 2.22 17.41
CA MET A 113 9.72 1.52 18.71
C MET A 113 9.31 2.40 19.90
N GLN A 114 9.27 3.72 19.71
CA GLN A 114 8.83 4.72 20.68
C GLN A 114 7.46 5.32 20.33
N ASP A 115 6.72 4.70 19.40
CA ASP A 115 5.38 5.16 19.02
C ASP A 115 4.43 5.13 20.22
N GLU A 116 3.53 6.11 20.27
CA GLU A 116 2.52 6.24 21.34
C GLU A 116 1.53 5.07 21.35
N ASP A 117 1.30 4.47 20.18
CA ASP A 117 0.47 3.27 20.07
C ASP A 117 1.29 2.03 20.43
N GLU A 118 0.84 1.31 21.45
CA GLU A 118 1.52 0.12 21.96
C GLU A 118 1.65 -0.98 20.89
N SER A 119 0.65 -1.11 20.01
CA SER A 119 0.65 -2.10 18.95
C SER A 119 1.71 -1.77 17.90
N VAL A 120 1.81 -0.49 17.51
CA VAL A 120 2.85 -0.02 16.59
C VAL A 120 4.24 -0.25 17.17
N SER A 121 4.47 0.17 18.41
CA SER A 121 5.78 0.06 19.05
C SER A 121 6.20 -1.38 19.30
N SER A 122 5.28 -2.26 19.70
CA SER A 122 5.52 -3.69 19.84
C SER A 122 5.91 -4.36 18.51
N VAL A 123 5.16 -4.08 17.44
CA VAL A 123 5.47 -4.61 16.10
C VAL A 123 6.82 -4.08 15.59
N ALA A 124 7.15 -2.81 15.86
CA ALA A 124 8.42 -2.23 15.48
C ALA A 124 9.60 -2.92 16.20
N ARG A 125 9.49 -3.18 17.52
CA ARG A 125 10.51 -3.93 18.29
C ARG A 125 10.70 -5.33 17.73
N TYR A 126 9.59 -6.06 17.52
CA TYR A 126 9.65 -7.39 16.93
C TYR A 126 10.32 -7.39 15.56
N ASN A 127 9.95 -6.44 14.69
CA ASN A 127 10.58 -6.34 13.38
C ASN A 127 12.07 -5.97 13.47
N PHE A 128 12.46 -5.07 14.39
CA PHE A 128 13.85 -4.70 14.61
C PHE A 128 14.72 -5.91 15.03
N GLU A 129 14.21 -6.74 15.94
CA GLU A 129 14.90 -7.92 16.47
C GLU A 129 15.01 -9.07 15.44
N ASN A 130 14.07 -9.17 14.50
CA ASN A 130 13.95 -10.28 13.55
C ASN A 130 14.37 -9.92 12.10
N ARG A 131 15.21 -8.90 11.95
CA ARG A 131 15.67 -8.37 10.65
C ARG A 131 16.98 -8.95 10.16
#